data_AF-A0A3N5TDT0-F1
#
_entry.id   AF-A0A3N5TDT0-F1
#
_cell.length_a   1.000
_cell.length_b   1.000
_cell.length_c   1.000
_cell.angle_alpha   90.00
_cell.angle_beta   90.00
_cell.angle_gamma   90.00
#
_symmetry.space_group_name_H-M   'P 1'
#
loop_
_entity.id
_entity.type
_entity.pdbx_description
1 polymer ?
#
loop_
_entity_poly.entity_id
_entity_poly.type
_entity_poly.pdbx_seq_one_letter_code
_entity_poly.pdbx_strand_id
1 'polypeptide(L)'
;MLLTPTYEFHWAVGIPRSVAIEYPYGRPVGQVGDREGQKRVLLETLSFLEKAKRPGEVLHLPFTWPEDPKKTDWQPPEMSPLIKHYLEEIKTARQRASEKESDSVAKPGSKS
;
A
#
# COMPACT_ATOMS: atom_id res chain seq x y z
N MET A 1 -3.90 5.73 -9.44
CA MET A 1 -3.44 5.29 -8.10
C MET A 1 -3.15 6.57 -7.31
N LEU A 2 -3.61 6.69 -6.05
CA LEU A 2 -3.32 7.90 -5.24
C LEU A 2 -1.88 7.77 -4.73
N LEU A 3 -1.00 8.69 -5.14
CA LEU A 3 0.35 8.75 -4.58
C LEU A 3 0.22 8.99 -3.06
N THR A 4 0.93 8.22 -2.23
CA THR A 4 1.02 8.56 -0.81
C THR A 4 1.56 10.00 -0.72
N PRO A 5 0.93 10.92 0.04
CA PRO A 5 1.34 12.33 0.11
C PRO A 5 2.64 12.51 0.93
N THR A 6 3.56 11.56 0.84
CA THR A 6 4.87 11.58 1.51
C THR A 6 5.68 12.83 1.14
N TYR A 7 5.50 13.36 -0.07
CA TYR A 7 6.16 14.60 -0.48
C TYR A 7 5.67 15.83 0.33
N GLU A 8 4.41 15.84 0.81
CA GLU A 8 3.89 16.93 1.65
C GLU A 8 4.53 16.90 3.03
N PHE A 9 4.70 15.70 3.59
CA PHE A 9 5.45 15.51 4.84
C PHE A 9 6.91 15.91 4.67
N HIS A 10 7.56 15.49 3.57
CA HIS A 10 8.94 15.86 3.25
C HIS A 10 9.14 17.38 3.17
N TRP A 11 8.17 18.09 2.59
CA TRP A 11 8.18 19.55 2.58
C TRP A 11 8.06 20.13 3.99
N ALA A 12 7.12 19.63 4.80
CA ALA A 12 6.89 20.10 6.17
C ALA A 12 8.11 19.91 7.09
N VAL A 13 8.87 18.81 6.92
CA VAL A 13 10.09 18.55 7.72
C VAL A 13 11.37 19.12 7.08
N GLY A 14 11.26 19.87 5.98
CA GLY A 14 12.39 20.57 5.37
C GLY A 14 13.34 19.68 4.57
N ILE A 15 12.88 18.55 4.03
CA ILE A 15 13.70 17.74 3.13
C ILE A 15 14.00 18.56 1.87
N PRO A 16 15.29 18.78 1.54
CA PRO A 16 15.66 19.77 0.53
C PRO A 16 15.30 19.34 -0.89
N ARG A 17 15.26 18.04 -1.21
CA ARG A 17 14.98 17.50 -2.55
C ARG A 17 14.34 16.11 -2.39
N SER A 18 13.26 15.84 -3.11
CA SER A 18 12.57 14.54 -3.06
C SER A 18 12.26 13.99 -4.43
N VAL A 19 12.24 12.67 -4.55
CA VAL A 19 11.83 11.96 -5.76
C VAL A 19 10.67 11.04 -5.41
N ALA A 20 9.60 11.13 -6.19
CA ALA A 20 8.38 10.35 -6.04
C ALA A 20 8.33 9.24 -7.09
N ILE A 21 7.83 8.07 -6.70
CA ILE A 21 7.67 6.90 -7.57
C ILE A 21 6.37 6.17 -7.23
N GLU A 22 5.68 5.66 -8.25
CA GLU A 22 4.39 4.97 -8.10
C GLU A 22 4.55 3.48 -7.78
N TYR A 23 5.43 3.15 -6.84
CA TYR A 23 5.65 1.79 -6.38
C TYR A 23 4.93 1.53 -5.04
N PRO A 24 4.62 0.26 -4.71
CA PRO A 24 4.05 -0.09 -3.42
C PRO A 24 4.95 0.35 -2.27
N TYR A 25 4.33 0.71 -1.15
CA TYR A 25 5.04 1.10 0.06
C TYR A 25 5.98 -0.04 0.52
N GLY A 26 7.21 0.31 0.89
CA GLY A 26 8.27 -0.66 1.22
C GLY A 26 9.01 -1.26 0.02
N ARG A 27 8.63 -0.94 -1.22
CA ARG A 27 9.33 -1.35 -2.44
C ARG A 27 9.77 -0.16 -3.31
N PRO A 28 10.39 0.91 -2.74
CA PRO A 28 10.65 2.15 -3.47
C PRO A 28 11.63 2.00 -4.64
N VAL A 29 12.45 0.94 -4.66
CA VAL A 29 13.45 0.69 -5.70
C VAL A 29 13.02 -0.38 -6.71
N GLY A 30 11.90 -1.08 -6.51
CA GLY A 30 11.45 -2.14 -7.42
C GLY A 30 11.30 -3.51 -6.76
N GLN A 31 11.15 -4.54 -7.60
CA GLN A 31 10.93 -5.91 -7.18
C GLN A 31 12.20 -6.55 -6.61
N VAL A 32 12.03 -7.46 -5.64
CA VAL A 32 13.14 -8.26 -5.10
C VAL A 32 13.79 -9.06 -6.24
N GLY A 33 15.11 -8.97 -6.38
CA GLY A 33 15.86 -9.65 -7.43
C GLY A 33 15.94 -8.91 -8.77
N ASP A 34 15.15 -7.86 -9.00
CA ASP A 34 15.25 -7.04 -10.22
C ASP A 34 16.38 -6.00 -10.11
N ARG A 35 17.62 -6.50 -10.18
CA ARG A 35 18.82 -5.67 -10.03
C ARG A 35 18.90 -4.55 -11.07
N GLU A 36 18.51 -4.81 -12.31
CA GLU A 36 18.58 -3.81 -13.38
C GLU A 36 17.49 -2.74 -13.24
N GLY A 37 16.26 -3.12 -12.87
CA GLY A 37 15.20 -2.16 -12.52
C GLY A 37 15.60 -1.28 -11.34
N GLN A 38 16.09 -1.89 -10.26
CA GLN A 38 16.57 -1.16 -9.07
C GLN A 38 17.68 -0.18 -9.41
N LYS A 39 18.65 -0.60 -10.23
CA LYS A 39 19.73 0.27 -10.67
C LYS A 39 19.21 1.46 -11.46
N ARG A 40 18.25 1.26 -12.38
CA ARG A 40 17.64 2.37 -13.14
C ARG A 40 16.93 3.37 -12.26
N VAL A 41 16.12 2.90 -11.31
CA VAL A 41 15.41 3.78 -10.35
C VAL A 41 16.40 4.62 -9.54
N LEU A 42 17.47 3.99 -9.03
CA LEU A 42 18.50 4.68 -8.26
C LEU A 42 19.27 5.71 -9.10
N LEU A 43 19.67 5.35 -10.33
CA LEU A 43 20.39 6.28 -11.20
C LEU A 43 19.55 7.50 -11.58
N GLU A 44 18.27 7.31 -11.90
CA GLU A 44 17.38 8.45 -12.16
C GLU A 44 17.19 9.33 -10.92
N THR A 45 17.04 8.70 -9.74
CA THR A 45 16.96 9.41 -8.46
C THR A 45 18.23 10.23 -8.19
N LEU A 46 19.41 9.66 -8.43
CA LEU A 46 20.68 10.36 -8.26
C LEU A 46 20.86 11.49 -9.28
N SER A 47 20.42 11.28 -10.53
CA SER A 47 20.44 12.32 -11.57
C SER A 47 19.65 13.57 -11.17
N PHE A 48 18.63 13.40 -10.33
CA PHE A 48 17.86 14.52 -9.81
C PHE A 48 18.68 15.43 -8.88
N LEU A 49 19.69 14.90 -8.19
CA LEU A 49 20.58 15.72 -7.36
C LEU A 49 21.32 16.78 -8.18
N GLU A 50 21.66 16.45 -9.43
CA GLU A 50 22.34 17.35 -10.37
C GLU A 50 21.35 18.31 -11.07
N LYS A 51 20.13 17.84 -11.35
CA LYS A 51 19.11 18.59 -12.11
C LYS A 51 18.32 19.57 -11.24
N ALA A 52 18.12 19.26 -9.97
CA ALA A 52 17.33 20.07 -9.05
C ALA A 52 18.00 21.42 -8.79
N LYS A 53 17.26 22.50 -9.01
CA LYS A 53 17.79 23.89 -8.94
C LYS A 53 17.41 24.61 -7.65
N ARG A 54 16.37 24.14 -6.96
CA ARG A 54 15.84 24.82 -5.77
C ARG A 54 15.56 23.82 -4.65
N PRO A 55 15.70 24.23 -3.39
CA PRO A 55 15.16 23.48 -2.26
C PRO A 55 13.65 23.25 -2.42
N GLY A 56 13.15 22.11 -1.96
CA GLY A 56 11.76 21.69 -2.03
C GLY A 56 11.33 21.13 -3.38
N GLU A 57 12.22 20.99 -4.35
CA GLU A 57 11.87 20.43 -5.67
C GLU A 57 11.53 18.94 -5.56
N VAL A 58 10.42 18.54 -6.19
CA VAL A 58 9.93 17.16 -6.23
C VAL A 58 9.86 16.70 -7.68
N LEU A 59 10.56 15.60 -8.00
CA LEU A 59 10.48 14.95 -9.30
C LEU A 59 9.65 13.67 -9.21
N HIS A 60 8.68 13.51 -10.10
CA HIS A 60 7.95 12.27 -10.27
C HIS A 60 8.63 11.42 -11.33
N LEU A 61 9.10 10.23 -10.96
CA LEU A 61 9.74 9.32 -11.90
C LEU A 61 8.69 8.56 -12.74
N PRO A 62 8.95 8.34 -14.04
CA PRO A 62 8.03 7.66 -14.94
C PRO A 62 8.11 6.11 -14.82
N PHE A 63 8.23 5.58 -13.61
CA PHE A 63 8.27 4.14 -13.37
C PHE A 63 6.92 3.63 -12.88
N THR A 64 6.43 2.55 -13.50
CA THR A 64 5.17 1.90 -13.14
C THR A 64 5.45 0.55 -12.51
N TRP A 65 4.71 0.21 -11.44
CA TRP A 65 4.80 -1.11 -10.83
C TRP A 65 4.26 -2.18 -11.79
N PRO A 66 5.00 -3.27 -12.05
CA PRO A 66 4.63 -4.25 -13.07
C PRO A 66 3.43 -5.13 -12.69
N GLU A 67 3.16 -5.31 -11.39
CA GLU A 67 2.06 -6.16 -10.91
C GLU A 67 0.80 -5.34 -10.61
N ASP A 68 -0.36 -5.97 -10.73
CA ASP A 68 -1.62 -5.38 -10.30
C ASP A 68 -1.63 -5.23 -8.76
N PRO A 69 -2.08 -4.09 -8.20
CA PRO A 69 -2.28 -3.89 -6.76
C PRO A 69 -3.23 -4.88 -6.08
N LYS A 70 -3.86 -5.83 -6.76
CA LYS A 70 -4.65 -6.92 -6.16
C LYS A 70 -3.87 -8.22 -6.00
N LYS A 71 -2.74 -8.36 -6.69
CA LYS A 71 -1.95 -9.60 -6.74
C LYS A 71 -0.75 -9.62 -5.80
N THR A 72 -0.56 -8.55 -5.05
CA THR A 72 0.73 -8.26 -4.47
C THR A 72 0.81 -8.87 -3.06
N ASP A 73 1.83 -9.70 -2.86
CA ASP A 73 1.92 -10.68 -1.76
C ASP A 73 2.52 -10.04 -0.49
N TRP A 74 1.76 -9.13 0.13
CA TRP A 74 2.18 -8.44 1.37
C TRP A 74 1.84 -9.22 2.63
N GLN A 75 0.86 -10.12 2.59
CA GLN A 75 0.48 -10.92 3.75
C GLN A 75 1.32 -12.19 3.77
N PRO A 76 1.97 -12.51 4.90
CA PRO A 76 2.63 -13.80 5.02
C PRO A 76 1.60 -14.92 4.77
N PRO A 77 1.98 -15.99 4.05
CA PRO A 77 1.09 -17.12 3.80
C PRO A 77 0.73 -17.83 5.11
N GLU A 78 1.57 -17.70 6.14
CA GLU A 78 1.25 -18.14 7.48
C GLU A 78 0.34 -17.15 8.21
N MET A 79 -0.71 -17.72 8.79
CA MET A 79 -1.61 -17.02 9.69
C MET A 79 -0.86 -16.46 10.91
N SER A 80 -1.19 -15.22 11.30
CA SER A 80 -0.56 -14.60 12.47
C SER A 80 -0.80 -15.43 13.74
N PRO A 81 0.15 -15.46 14.69
CA PRO A 81 0.00 -16.20 15.94
C PRO A 81 -1.25 -15.80 16.73
N LEU A 82 -1.63 -14.52 16.65
CA LEU A 82 -2.84 -14.00 17.28
C LEU A 82 -4.09 -14.61 16.65
N ILE A 83 -4.17 -14.65 15.32
CA ILE A 83 -5.32 -15.24 14.61
C ILE A 83 -5.40 -16.74 14.88
N LYS A 84 -4.26 -17.45 14.98
CA LYS A 84 -4.22 -18.86 15.38
C LYS A 84 -4.86 -19.09 16.75
N HIS A 85 -4.62 -18.20 17.71
CA HIS A 85 -5.17 -18.32 19.07
C HIS A 85 -6.68 -18.09 19.12
N TYR A 86 -7.19 -17.10 18.37
CA TYR A 86 -8.60 -16.72 18.38
C TYR A 86 -9.43 -17.36 17.25
N LEU A 87 -8.90 -18.38 16.58
CA LEU A 87 -9.49 -18.90 15.34
C LEU A 87 -10.95 -19.34 15.51
N GLU A 88 -11.23 -20.07 16.60
CA GLU A 88 -12.56 -20.61 16.88
C GLU A 88 -13.55 -19.52 17.31
N GLU A 89 -13.08 -18.52 18.06
CA GLU A 89 -13.90 -17.34 18.42
C GLU A 89 -14.26 -16.53 17.17
N ILE A 90 -13.30 -16.32 16.25
CA ILE A 90 -13.50 -15.60 14.99
C ILE A 90 -14.52 -16.35 14.10
N LYS A 91 -14.44 -17.68 13.98
CA LYS A 91 -15.39 -18.49 13.22
C LYS A 91 -16.81 -18.40 13.79
N THR A 92 -16.92 -18.54 15.12
CA THR A 92 -18.20 -18.48 15.83
C THR A 92 -18.84 -17.10 15.70
N ALA A 93 -18.05 -16.03 15.83
CA ALA A 93 -18.52 -14.66 15.63
C ALA A 93 -19.00 -14.42 14.19
N ARG A 94 -18.32 -14.98 13.18
CA ARG A 94 -18.75 -14.92 11.77
C ARG A 94 -20.08 -15.62 11.53
N GLN A 95 -20.27 -16.83 12.07
CA GLN A 95 -21.54 -17.57 11.93
C GLN A 95 -22.71 -16.80 12.55
N ARG A 96 -22.54 -16.28 13.76
CA ARG A 96 -23.55 -15.44 14.42
C ARG A 96 -23.84 -14.15 13.66
N ALA A 97 -22.85 -13.56 13.00
CA ALA A 97 -23.05 -12.39 12.15
C ALA A 97 -23.87 -12.73 10.90
N SER A 98 -23.57 -13.85 10.22
CA SER A 98 -24.34 -14.29 9.06
C SER A 98 -25.78 -14.70 9.42
N GLU A 99 -26.00 -15.31 10.59
CA GLU A 99 -27.33 -15.66 11.09
C GLU A 99 -28.16 -14.40 11.39
N LYS A 100 -27.55 -13.39 12.04
CA LYS A 100 -28.21 -12.09 12.29
C LYS A 100 -28.52 -11.33 11.01
N GLU A 101 -27.65 -11.41 10.01
CA GLU A 101 -27.86 -10.78 8.71
C GLU A 101 -29.01 -11.46 7.95
N SER A 102 -29.09 -12.81 7.99
CA SER A 102 -30.24 -13.55 7.45
C SER A 102 -31.55 -13.28 8.20
N ASP A 103 -31.52 -13.11 9.52
CA ASP A 103 -32.71 -12.74 10.32
C ASP A 103 -33.17 -11.30 10.06
N SER A 104 -32.25 -10.40 9.70
CA SER A 104 -32.58 -9.02 9.32
C SER A 104 -33.18 -8.91 7.91
N VAL A 105 -32.73 -9.76 6.98
CA VAL A 105 -33.27 -9.86 5.61
C VAL A 105 -34.61 -10.61 5.60
N ALA A 106 -34.84 -11.52 6.55
CA ALA A 106 -36.10 -12.27 6.71
C ALA A 106 -37.24 -11.48 7.38
N LYS A 107 -37.02 -10.22 7.80
CA LYS A 107 -38.09 -9.30 8.24
C LYS A 107 -38.40 -8.18 7.23
N PRO A 108 -38.91 -8.47 6.02
CA PRO A 108 -39.70 -7.50 5.28
C PRO A 108 -41.17 -7.60 5.75
N GLY A 109 -41.61 -6.63 6.54
CA GLY A 109 -43.02 -6.26 6.65
C GLY A 109 -43.84 -6.94 7.78
N SER A 110 -43.98 -6.23 8.88
CA SER A 110 -45.24 -6.16 9.63
C SER A 110 -45.36 -4.71 10.12
N LYS A 111 -46.04 -3.85 9.35
CA LYS A 111 -47.39 -3.27 9.65
C LYS A 111 -47.45 -2.66 11.07
N SER A 112 -47.87 -1.41 11.25
CA SER A 112 -49.01 -0.71 10.64
C SER A 112 -48.82 0.80 10.67
#